data_AF-A0A2A3G6F6-F1
#
_entry.id   AF-A0A2A3G6F6-F1
#
_cell.length_a   1.000
_cell.length_b   1.000
_cell.length_c   1.000
_cell.angle_alpha   90.00
_cell.angle_beta   90.00
_cell.angle_gamma   90.00
#
_symmetry.space_group_name_H-M   'P 1'
#
loop_
_entity.id
_entity.type
_entity.pdbx_description
1 polymer ?
#
loop_
_entity_poly.entity_id
_entity_poly.type
_entity_poly.pdbx_seq_one_letter_code
_entity_poly.pdbx_strand_id
1 'polypeptide(L)'
;MSTIDETLTRRRHMHTHNHGALGFAERQIGRLITVHRRRDGWRCGQPGRVTMVAPSQGRPCWLVEYPDGAHDVVPVADPGYHYTLH
;
A
#
# COMPACT_ATOMS: atom_id res chain seq x y z
N MET A 1 0.54 -30.37 -21.67
CA MET A 1 -0.21 -30.50 -20.40
C MET A 1 0.73 -30.05 -19.29
N SER A 2 1.01 -28.75 -19.19
CA SER A 2 0.24 -27.68 -18.52
C SER A 2 0.72 -27.50 -17.07
N THR A 3 1.91 -26.92 -16.92
CA THR A 3 2.51 -26.53 -15.63
C THR A 3 2.62 -25.00 -15.55
N ILE A 4 1.57 -24.29 -15.96
CA ILE A 4 1.51 -22.83 -15.91
C ILE A 4 0.05 -22.42 -15.65
N ASP A 5 -0.53 -22.79 -14.50
CA ASP A 5 -1.87 -22.26 -14.15
C ASP A 5 -2.15 -22.11 -12.65
N GLU A 6 -1.19 -22.37 -11.74
CA GLU A 6 -1.44 -22.15 -10.29
C GLU A 6 -0.97 -20.79 -9.78
N THR A 7 -0.13 -20.06 -10.52
CA THR A 7 0.28 -18.69 -10.15
C THR A 7 -0.66 -17.60 -10.69
N LEU A 8 -1.56 -17.92 -11.62
CA LEU A 8 -2.47 -16.94 -12.22
C LEU A 8 -3.84 -16.86 -11.52
N THR A 9 -4.20 -17.88 -10.75
CA THR A 9 -5.56 -18.01 -10.18
C THR A 9 -5.72 -17.31 -8.82
N ARG A 10 -4.61 -16.94 -8.15
CA ARG A 10 -4.66 -16.05 -6.96
C ARG A 10 -4.73 -14.55 -7.30
N ARG A 11 -4.91 -14.19 -8.58
CA ARG A 11 -5.13 -12.80 -9.02
C ARG A 11 -6.58 -12.51 -9.43
N ARG A 12 -7.47 -13.51 -9.45
CA ARG A 12 -8.83 -13.39 -10.01
C ARG A 12 -9.96 -13.23 -8.98
N HIS A 13 -9.66 -13.02 -7.71
CA HIS A 13 -10.66 -12.71 -6.67
C HIS A 13 -10.61 -11.26 -6.19
N MET A 14 -10.20 -10.33 -7.05
CA MET A 14 -10.26 -8.89 -6.78
C MET A 14 -11.36 -8.29 -7.67
N HIS A 15 -12.62 -8.56 -7.30
CA HIS A 15 -13.80 -8.08 -8.00
C HIS A 15 -13.77 -6.55 -8.13
N THR A 16 -13.37 -6.08 -9.31
CA THR A 16 -13.83 -4.92 -10.11
C THR A 16 -13.94 -3.51 -9.48
N HIS A 17 -14.00 -3.34 -8.16
CA HIS A 17 -14.12 -2.03 -7.49
C HIS A 17 -12.79 -1.46 -6.96
N ASN A 18 -11.70 -2.25 -6.99
CA ASN A 18 -10.38 -1.87 -6.46
C ASN A 18 -9.32 -1.56 -7.52
N HIS A 19 -9.64 -1.63 -8.82
CA HIS A 19 -8.65 -1.41 -9.89
C HIS A 19 -8.02 -0.01 -9.84
N GLY A 20 -8.81 1.02 -9.51
CA GLY A 20 -8.31 2.39 -9.37
C GLY A 20 -7.38 2.56 -8.17
N ALA A 21 -7.72 1.98 -7.02
CA ALA A 21 -6.91 2.07 -5.80
C ALA A 21 -5.60 1.29 -5.93
N LEU A 22 -5.63 0.09 -6.53
CA LEU A 22 -4.43 -0.71 -6.76
C LEU A 22 -3.49 -0.03 -7.77
N GLY A 23 -4.01 0.41 -8.92
CA GLY A 23 -3.18 1.10 -9.91
C GLY A 23 -2.62 2.43 -9.41
N PHE A 24 -3.37 3.15 -8.56
CA PHE A 24 -2.82 4.31 -7.85
C PHE A 24 -1.71 3.91 -6.88
N ALA A 25 -1.91 2.87 -6.08
CA ALA A 25 -0.96 2.39 -5.09
C ALA A 25 0.38 2.00 -5.73
N GLU A 26 0.34 1.25 -6.83
CA GLU A 26 1.53 0.76 -7.54
C GLU A 26 2.37 1.89 -8.12
N ARG A 27 1.72 2.97 -8.60
CA ARG A 27 2.44 4.16 -9.11
C ARG A 27 3.23 4.92 -8.04
N GLN A 28 2.95 4.70 -6.76
CA GLN A 28 3.68 5.35 -5.67
C GLN A 28 4.88 4.56 -5.17
N ILE A 29 5.15 3.36 -5.69
CA ILE A 29 6.35 2.61 -5.32
C ILE A 29 7.60 3.44 -5.60
N GLY A 30 8.48 3.53 -4.60
CA GLY A 30 9.71 4.32 -4.61
C GLY A 30 9.54 5.78 -4.17
N ARG A 31 8.31 6.30 -4.04
CA ARG A 31 8.02 7.67 -3.61
C ARG A 31 8.22 7.83 -2.10
N LEU A 32 8.61 9.04 -1.70
CA LEU A 32 8.58 9.46 -0.31
C LEU A 32 7.19 10.01 0.02
N ILE A 33 6.62 9.55 1.13
CA ILE A 33 5.35 10.01 1.65
C ILE A 33 5.49 10.37 3.13
N THR A 34 4.71 11.33 3.59
CA THR A 34 4.43 11.52 5.01
C THR A 34 3.01 11.08 5.30
N VAL A 35 2.82 10.17 6.25
CA VAL A 35 1.50 9.67 6.65
C VAL A 35 0.96 10.52 7.79
N HIS A 36 -0.29 10.94 7.65
CA HIS A 36 -1.05 11.70 8.64
C HIS A 36 -2.30 10.91 9.02
N ARG A 37 -2.46 10.57 10.29
CA ARG A 37 -3.61 9.80 10.78
C ARG A 37 -4.51 10.68 11.64
N ARG A 38 -5.83 10.45 11.59
CA ARG A 38 -6.82 11.19 12.40
C ARG A 38 -6.64 11.04 13.92
N ARG A 39 -5.99 9.98 14.38
CA ARG A 39 -5.54 9.80 15.78
C ARG A 39 -4.03 9.62 15.74
N ASP A 40 -3.32 10.32 16.63
CA ASP A 40 -1.87 10.22 16.74
C ASP A 40 -1.47 8.75 16.83
N GLY A 41 -0.87 8.28 15.75
CA GLY A 41 -0.44 6.91 15.56
C GLY A 41 1.07 6.85 15.45
N TRP A 42 1.60 5.64 15.53
CA TRP A 42 3.01 5.37 15.30
C TRP A 42 3.50 6.06 14.02
N ARG A 43 4.58 6.86 14.13
CA ARG A 43 5.31 7.51 13.02
C ARG A 43 4.49 8.47 12.14
N CYS A 44 3.32 8.92 12.62
CA CYS A 44 2.56 10.02 12.02
C CYS A 44 3.45 11.27 11.87
N GLY A 45 3.49 11.87 10.69
CA GLY A 45 4.30 13.06 10.42
C GLY A 45 5.76 12.80 10.01
N GLN A 46 6.24 11.55 10.07
CA GLN A 46 7.58 11.21 9.60
C GLN A 46 7.56 10.80 8.12
N PRO A 47 8.50 11.28 7.29
CA PRO A 47 8.63 10.81 5.91
C PRO A 47 9.19 9.39 5.86
N GLY A 48 8.60 8.57 4.98
CA GLY A 48 9.04 7.21 4.68
C GLY A 48 8.85 6.88 3.19
N ARG A 49 9.55 5.86 2.71
CA ARG A 49 9.53 5.45 1.30
C ARG A 49 8.57 4.29 1.10
N VAL A 50 7.70 4.39 0.09
CA VAL A 50 6.87 3.26 -0.33
C VAL A 50 7.76 2.21 -1.01
N THR A 51 7.84 1.01 -0.48
CA THR A 51 8.70 -0.05 -1.03
C THR A 51 7.93 -1.04 -1.88
N MET A 52 6.69 -1.35 -1.51
CA MET A 52 5.82 -2.24 -2.26
C MET A 52 4.34 -2.01 -1.95
N VAL A 53 3.48 -2.57 -2.80
CA VAL A 53 2.05 -2.72 -2.52
C VAL A 53 1.78 -4.15 -2.07
N ALA A 54 1.10 -4.30 -0.94
CA ALA A 54 0.69 -5.59 -0.39
C ALA A 54 -0.84 -5.61 -0.18
N PRO A 55 -1.53 -6.72 -0.51
CA PRO A 55 -2.93 -6.86 -0.17
C PRO A 55 -3.08 -7.12 1.34
N SER A 56 -3.92 -6.33 2.01
CA SER A 56 -4.35 -6.58 3.39
C SER A 56 -5.86 -6.44 3.49
N GLN A 57 -6.53 -7.45 4.05
CA GLN A 57 -8.00 -7.48 4.22
C GLN A 57 -8.79 -7.14 2.93
N GLY A 58 -8.28 -7.55 1.76
CA GLY A 58 -8.92 -7.29 0.47
C GLY A 58 -8.73 -5.88 -0.08
N ARG A 59 -7.86 -5.06 0.51
CA ARG A 59 -7.52 -3.70 0.05
C ARG A 59 -6.02 -3.57 -0.24
N PRO A 60 -5.62 -2.70 -1.17
CA PRO A 60 -4.20 -2.37 -1.36
C PRO A 60 -3.68 -1.58 -0.16
N CYS A 61 -2.51 -1.97 0.35
CA CYS A 61 -1.76 -1.25 1.36
C CYS A 61 -0.34 -0.98 0.85
N TRP A 62 0.26 0.12 1.28
CA TRP A 62 1.68 0.37 1.11
C TRP A 62 2.47 -0.23 2.26
N LEU A 63 3.59 -0.85 1.95
CA LEU A 63 4.68 -1.02 2.91
C LEU A 63 5.56 0.23 2.84
N VAL A 64 5.72 0.92 3.96
CA VAL A 64 6.52 2.15 4.08
C VAL A 64 7.73 1.85 4.93
N GLU A 65 8.91 2.11 4.39
CA GLU A 65 10.19 2.00 5.10
C GLU A 65 10.65 3.39 5.54
N TYR A 66 11.02 3.51 6.82
CA TYR A 66 11.53 4.75 7.41
C TYR A 66 13.07 4.76 7.43
N PRO A 67 13.71 5.93 7.58
CA PRO A 67 15.18 6.05 7.57
C PRO A 67 15.93 5.21 8.61
N ASP A 68 15.25 4.78 9.68
CA ASP A 68 15.81 3.91 10.72
C ASP A 68 15.60 2.40 10.44
N GLY A 69 15.10 2.04 9.25
CA GLY A 69 14.81 0.67 8.86
C GLY A 69 13.52 0.11 9.46
N ALA A 70 12.75 0.91 10.21
CA ALA A 70 11.42 0.52 10.64
C ALA A 70 10.45 0.46 9.44
N HIS A 71 9.46 -0.42 9.53
CA HIS A 71 8.45 -0.60 8.50
C HIS A 71 7.04 -0.39 9.06
N ASP A 72 6.15 0.19 8.27
CA ASP A 72 4.72 0.31 8.59
C ASP A 72 3.84 -0.05 7.39
N VAL A 73 2.60 -0.49 7.67
CA VAL A 73 1.61 -0.87 6.67
C VAL A 73 0.50 0.17 6.64
N VAL A 74 0.42 0.90 5.53
CA VAL A 74 -0.49 2.03 5.37
C VAL A 74 -1.60 1.68 4.40
N PRO A 75 -2.88 1.65 4.83
CA PRO A 75 -4.02 1.42 3.94
C PRO A 75 -4.12 2.51 2.88
N VAL A 76 -4.25 2.11 1.61
CA VAL A 76 -4.45 3.07 0.52
C VAL A 76 -5.93 3.46 0.48
N ALA A 77 -6.19 4.76 0.38
CA ALA A 77 -7.53 5.35 0.31
C ALA A 77 -8.43 5.05 1.53
N ASP A 78 -7.86 4.86 2.71
CA ASP A 78 -8.62 4.78 3.95
C ASP A 78 -8.92 6.20 4.50
N PRO A 79 -10.18 6.54 4.84
CA PRO A 79 -10.55 7.88 5.33
C PRO A 79 -9.88 8.31 6.63
N GLY A 80 -9.30 7.37 7.39
CA GLY A 80 -8.53 7.65 8.59
C GLY A 80 -7.08 8.06 8.32
N TYR A 81 -6.62 7.93 7.08
CA TYR A 81 -5.25 8.17 6.63
C TYR A 81 -5.22 9.20 5.52
N HIS A 82 -4.43 10.25 5.73
CA HIS A 82 -4.02 11.21 4.72
C HIS A 82 -2.52 11.08 4.50
N TYR A 83 -2.03 11.46 3.33
CA TYR A 83 -0.59 11.46 3.08
C TYR A 83 -0.20 12.62 2.19
N THR A 84 1.01 13.11 2.40
CA THR A 84 1.66 14.12 1.57
C THR A 84 2.73 13.45 0.75
N LEU A 85 2.73 13.69 -0.57
CA LEU A 85 3.78 13.24 -1.48
C LEU A 85 4.90 14.28 -1.52
N HIS A 86 6.14 13.82 -1.57
CA HIS A 86 7.34 14.66 -1.74
C HIS A 86 7.97 14.49 -3.12
#